data_AF-A0AAV3TA79-F1
#
_entry.id   AF-A0AAV3TA79-F1
#
_cell.length_a   1.000
_cell.length_b   1.000
_cell.length_c   1.000
_cell.angle_alpha   90.00
_cell.angle_beta   90.00
_cell.angle_gamma   90.00
#
_symmetry.space_group_name_H-M   'P 1'
#
loop_
_entity.id
_entity.type
_entity.pdbx_description
1 polymer ?
#
loop_
_entity_poly.entity_id
_entity_poly.type
_entity_poly.pdbx_seq_one_letter_code
_entity_poly.pdbx_strand_id
1 'polypeptide(L)'
;MVPRTTRRRYLSGLAIAASASLGGCLGDALEDGDSDDGDGSGNESGGDERASDGDADDAAASGSPAETLRQYVATSAETDDPAEVGAYFHPIHPFHPDNLDDDAEAWLLRDDPVSEIETETADRDVTPDAVLSAPVLQAADVGRDAVVDALDGERTAVVDVTITDESGATTEFSAATVTADGEWSILAQAIGASDGDSESSDESDEPAPFEARVVDEVAFFPDEDRARVHFVDSPAADSVTAAAENAFSSRSSSTPETITYFDLSLDPEGDEVLVTATVDGETRPVHREQYPPSDRAVDEVIFDEQSDNALFDATARVEFTGEQTGDRIAVESTVRGDEASIEPAGNATHLTVGVDPEGDEVVVTLTEGDETEELHRERYYA
;
A
#
# COMPACT_ATOMS: atom_id res chain seq x y z
N MET A 1 -38.99 11.21 5.66
CA MET A 1 -37.82 10.50 5.10
C MET A 1 -36.75 11.54 4.89
N VAL A 2 -35.72 11.51 5.72
CA VAL A 2 -34.54 12.37 5.59
C VAL A 2 -33.45 11.48 4.99
N PRO A 3 -32.82 11.85 3.87
CA PRO A 3 -31.66 11.11 3.41
C PRO A 3 -30.50 11.39 4.37
N ARG A 4 -29.90 10.32 4.90
CA ARG A 4 -28.64 10.38 5.65
C ARG A 4 -27.52 10.61 4.62
N THR A 5 -26.82 11.72 4.76
CA THR A 5 -25.57 12.02 4.06
C THR A 5 -24.49 11.07 4.58
N THR A 6 -24.07 10.12 3.75
CA THR A 6 -22.86 9.31 3.95
C THR A 6 -21.67 10.24 3.73
N ARG A 7 -21.02 10.69 4.81
CA ARG A 7 -19.75 11.39 4.73
C ARG A 7 -18.66 10.34 4.59
N ARG A 8 -18.26 10.02 3.35
CA ARG A 8 -17.00 9.33 3.10
C ARG A 8 -15.88 10.32 3.45
N ARG A 9 -15.09 10.00 4.48
CA ARG A 9 -13.87 10.74 4.80
C ARG A 9 -12.82 10.35 3.75
N TYR A 10 -12.51 11.30 2.88
CA TYR A 10 -11.37 11.26 1.99
C TYR A 10 -10.09 11.38 2.84
N LEU A 11 -9.17 10.44 2.67
CA LEU A 11 -7.79 10.56 3.14
C LEU A 11 -7.13 11.68 2.32
N SER A 12 -6.95 12.85 2.93
CA SER A 12 -6.21 13.97 2.32
C SER A 12 -4.75 13.87 2.76
N GLY A 13 -3.86 13.62 1.80
CA GLY A 13 -2.43 13.47 2.00
C GLY A 13 -1.77 14.67 2.69
N LEU A 14 -0.88 14.34 3.62
CA LEU A 14 -0.12 15.28 4.44
C LEU A 14 1.08 15.79 3.62
N ALA A 15 0.98 17.02 3.11
CA ALA A 15 2.10 17.70 2.48
C ALA A 15 3.11 18.14 3.56
N ILE A 16 4.27 17.47 3.63
CA ILE A 16 5.37 17.86 4.52
C ILE A 16 6.02 19.14 3.98
N ALA A 17 5.62 20.28 4.54
CA ALA A 17 6.34 21.55 4.37
C ALA A 17 7.54 21.59 5.33
N ALA A 18 8.72 21.19 4.84
CA ALA A 18 9.97 21.27 5.59
C ALA A 18 10.29 22.72 6.00
N SER A 19 10.08 23.04 7.27
CA SER A 19 10.51 24.30 7.88
C SER A 19 11.66 24.04 8.84
N ALA A 20 12.88 24.26 8.37
CA ALA A 20 14.07 24.27 9.21
C ALA A 20 14.01 25.45 10.19
N SER A 21 14.01 25.17 11.49
CA SER A 21 14.44 26.15 12.49
C SER A 21 15.26 25.51 13.59
N LEU A 22 16.55 25.85 13.55
CA LEU A 22 17.58 25.61 14.55
C LEU A 22 17.16 26.11 15.94
N GLY A 23 17.45 25.33 16.98
CA GLY A 23 17.33 25.77 18.36
C GLY A 23 17.87 24.74 19.34
N GLY A 24 19.19 24.62 19.45
CA GLY A 24 19.83 23.73 20.41
C GLY A 24 19.71 24.20 21.86
N CYS A 25 19.87 23.25 22.78
CA CYS A 25 20.47 23.52 24.09
C CYS A 25 21.10 22.23 24.64
N LEU A 26 22.44 22.26 24.78
CA LEU A 26 23.21 21.30 25.55
C LEU A 26 22.92 21.46 27.06
N GLY A 27 22.96 20.33 27.78
CA GLY A 27 23.00 20.30 29.24
C GLY A 27 23.61 19.01 29.75
N ASP A 28 24.93 18.99 29.82
CA ASP A 28 25.81 17.97 30.42
C ASP A 28 25.70 17.98 31.97
N ALA A 29 25.67 16.79 32.58
CA ALA A 29 26.14 16.56 33.95
C ALA A 29 26.50 15.07 34.15
N LEU A 30 27.80 14.81 34.24
CA LEU A 30 28.46 13.56 34.64
C LEU A 30 28.51 13.39 36.18
N GLU A 31 29.06 12.23 36.59
CA GLU A 31 29.61 11.85 37.92
C GLU A 31 28.56 11.37 38.95
N ASP A 32 28.74 10.31 39.75
CA ASP A 32 29.83 9.37 40.06
C ASP A 32 29.22 8.26 40.96
N GLY A 33 29.77 7.04 40.99
CA GLY A 33 29.33 6.05 42.00
C GLY A 33 29.90 4.64 41.89
N ASP A 34 31.12 4.46 42.39
CA ASP A 34 31.98 3.28 42.36
C ASP A 34 31.69 2.24 43.48
N SER A 35 32.17 1.00 43.28
CA SER A 35 32.52 -0.08 44.25
C SER A 35 31.36 -0.88 44.90
N ASP A 36 31.41 -2.21 45.16
CA ASP A 36 32.48 -3.04 45.73
C ASP A 36 32.18 -4.56 45.58
N ASP A 37 33.25 -5.36 45.70
CA ASP A 37 33.38 -6.81 45.56
C ASP A 37 32.63 -7.68 46.61
N GLY A 38 32.37 -8.94 46.24
CA GLY A 38 31.77 -9.95 47.14
C GLY A 38 32.05 -11.40 46.72
N ASP A 39 33.32 -11.80 46.76
CA ASP A 39 33.80 -13.16 46.55
C ASP A 39 33.38 -14.10 47.72
N GLY A 40 32.88 -15.29 47.39
CA GLY A 40 32.26 -16.20 48.36
C GLY A 40 32.21 -17.66 47.89
N SER A 41 33.39 -18.26 47.70
CA SER A 41 33.53 -19.71 47.47
C SER A 41 33.16 -20.55 48.70
N GLY A 42 32.33 -21.58 48.52
CA GLY A 42 31.98 -22.57 49.54
C GLY A 42 31.41 -23.87 48.97
N ASN A 43 32.30 -24.79 48.59
CA ASN A 43 32.07 -26.23 48.40
C ASN A 43 31.82 -26.88 49.80
N GLU A 44 31.14 -28.00 50.08
CA GLU A 44 30.86 -29.23 49.35
C GLU A 44 29.77 -30.08 50.09
N SER A 45 29.22 -31.05 49.35
CA SER A 45 28.74 -32.40 49.78
C SER A 45 27.31 -32.63 50.28
N GLY A 46 26.51 -33.27 49.40
CA GLY A 46 26.12 -34.67 49.61
C GLY A 46 24.62 -34.99 49.77
N GLY A 47 24.09 -35.83 48.86
CA GLY A 47 23.14 -36.89 49.23
C GLY A 47 21.71 -36.84 48.65
N ASP A 48 21.59 -37.39 47.43
CA ASP A 48 20.61 -38.38 46.96
C ASP A 48 19.06 -38.21 47.05
N GLU A 49 18.46 -38.58 45.92
CA GLU A 49 17.11 -39.10 45.65
C GLU A 49 15.89 -38.14 45.49
N ARG A 50 15.47 -38.07 44.22
CA ARG A 50 14.10 -38.00 43.66
C ARG A 50 13.33 -36.68 43.83
N ALA A 51 13.22 -35.95 42.73
CA ALA A 51 11.95 -35.82 41.98
C ALA A 51 12.26 -35.20 40.61
N SER A 52 11.53 -35.67 39.60
CA SER A 52 11.29 -34.95 38.35
C SER A 52 10.86 -33.52 38.69
N ASP A 53 11.35 -32.52 37.96
CA ASP A 53 10.68 -31.25 37.61
C ASP A 53 11.70 -30.15 37.32
N GLY A 54 11.35 -29.32 36.34
CA GLY A 54 12.14 -28.20 35.88
C GLY A 54 12.13 -28.03 34.36
N ASP A 55 11.03 -28.38 33.67
CA ASP A 55 10.55 -27.43 32.66
C ASP A 55 10.56 -26.08 33.37
N ALA A 56 11.43 -25.18 32.89
CA ALA A 56 11.40 -23.82 33.35
C ALA A 56 9.94 -23.39 33.30
N ASP A 57 9.41 -22.95 34.43
CA ASP A 57 8.14 -22.24 34.49
C ASP A 57 8.30 -21.01 33.59
N ASP A 58 8.12 -21.20 32.29
CA ASP A 58 7.66 -20.19 31.36
C ASP A 58 6.38 -19.67 32.01
N ALA A 59 6.49 -18.54 32.70
CA ALA A 59 5.35 -17.85 33.25
C ALA A 59 4.35 -17.74 32.10
N ALA A 60 3.30 -18.56 32.15
CA ALA A 60 2.32 -18.61 31.08
C ALA A 60 1.77 -17.20 30.95
N ALA A 61 1.97 -16.57 29.78
CA ALA A 61 1.43 -15.25 29.54
C ALA A 61 -0.06 -15.33 29.81
N SER A 62 -0.62 -14.32 30.47
CA SER A 62 -2.05 -14.30 30.68
C SER A 62 -2.75 -14.12 29.33
N GLY A 63 -3.58 -15.11 28.97
CA GLY A 63 -4.39 -15.10 27.76
C GLY A 63 -3.69 -15.69 26.53
N SER A 64 -4.34 -15.54 25.38
CA SER A 64 -3.81 -15.93 24.08
C SER A 64 -3.63 -14.70 23.18
N PRO A 65 -2.67 -14.73 22.23
CA PRO A 65 -2.46 -13.61 21.31
C PRO A 65 -3.71 -13.31 20.46
N ALA A 66 -4.47 -14.34 20.09
CA ALA A 66 -5.75 -14.20 19.39
C ALA A 66 -6.82 -13.49 20.24
N GLU A 67 -6.88 -13.75 21.54
CA GLU A 67 -7.77 -13.03 22.46
C GLU A 67 -7.36 -11.57 22.62
N THR A 68 -6.05 -11.25 22.67
CA THR A 68 -5.55 -9.87 22.72
C THR A 68 -5.99 -9.08 21.49
N LEU A 69 -5.84 -9.63 20.28
CA LEU A 69 -6.27 -8.94 19.05
C LEU A 69 -7.78 -8.79 18.98
N ARG A 70 -8.54 -9.82 19.39
CA ARG A 70 -10.01 -9.72 19.46
C ARG A 70 -10.44 -8.61 20.43
N GLN A 71 -9.79 -8.49 21.59
CA GLN A 71 -10.08 -7.45 22.58
C GLN A 71 -9.68 -6.07 22.07
N TYR A 72 -8.51 -5.93 21.45
CA TYR A 72 -8.10 -4.69 20.79
C TYR A 72 -9.15 -4.19 19.78
N VAL A 73 -9.62 -5.06 18.87
CA VAL A 73 -10.64 -4.68 17.88
C VAL A 73 -11.95 -4.29 18.56
N ALA A 74 -12.42 -5.07 19.54
CA ALA A 74 -13.65 -4.76 20.26
C ALA A 74 -13.53 -3.41 21.01
N THR A 75 -12.46 -3.20 21.77
CA THR A 75 -12.20 -1.94 22.49
C THR A 75 -12.13 -0.77 21.51
N SER A 76 -11.42 -0.91 20.38
CA SER A 76 -11.30 0.16 19.37
C SER A 76 -12.64 0.61 18.77
N ALA A 77 -13.66 -0.25 18.79
CA ALA A 77 -15.00 0.05 18.30
C ALA A 77 -15.97 0.53 19.40
N GLU A 78 -15.65 0.32 20.67
CA GLU A 78 -16.54 0.63 21.81
C GLU A 78 -16.10 1.85 22.61
N THR A 79 -14.81 2.16 22.65
CA THR A 79 -14.26 3.26 23.45
C THR A 79 -14.06 4.53 22.63
N ASP A 80 -14.15 5.67 23.31
CA ASP A 80 -13.74 6.98 22.78
C ASP A 80 -12.34 7.39 23.32
N ASP A 81 -11.70 6.55 24.14
CA ASP A 81 -10.42 6.83 24.79
C ASP A 81 -9.25 6.15 24.04
N PRO A 82 -8.43 6.90 23.29
CA PRO A 82 -7.30 6.34 22.53
C PRO A 82 -6.26 5.69 23.45
N ALA A 83 -6.14 6.11 24.71
CA ALA A 83 -5.19 5.50 25.64
C ALA A 83 -5.59 4.07 26.03
N GLU A 84 -6.90 3.78 26.04
CA GLU A 84 -7.41 2.41 26.32
C GLU A 84 -7.08 1.46 25.16
N VAL A 85 -7.13 1.96 23.92
CA VAL A 85 -6.69 1.20 22.74
C VAL A 85 -5.17 1.10 22.66
N GLY A 86 -4.47 2.20 22.98
CA GLY A 86 -3.01 2.27 22.99
C GLY A 86 -2.37 1.23 23.91
N ALA A 87 -3.04 0.89 25.03
CA ALA A 87 -2.56 -0.09 26.00
C ALA A 87 -2.36 -1.51 25.45
N TYR A 88 -2.93 -1.84 24.29
CA TYR A 88 -2.70 -3.14 23.63
C TYR A 88 -1.37 -3.19 22.86
N PHE A 89 -0.73 -2.05 22.60
CA PHE A 89 0.48 -2.00 21.80
C PHE A 89 1.74 -2.17 22.64
N HIS A 90 2.79 -2.72 22.02
CA HIS A 90 4.10 -2.82 22.65
C HIS A 90 4.72 -1.42 22.87
N PRO A 91 5.54 -1.17 23.91
CA PRO A 91 6.16 0.15 24.17
C PRO A 91 7.01 0.74 23.05
N ILE A 92 7.46 -0.05 22.08
CA ILE A 92 8.18 0.45 20.90
C ILE A 92 7.24 0.91 19.77
N HIS A 93 5.95 0.55 19.87
CA HIS A 93 4.98 0.83 18.83
C HIS A 93 4.56 2.30 18.87
N PRO A 94 4.40 2.99 17.72
CA PRO A 94 4.02 4.41 17.67
C PRO A 94 2.68 4.72 18.35
N PHE A 95 1.77 3.74 18.36
CA PHE A 95 0.46 3.88 19.02
C PHE A 95 0.43 3.50 20.50
N HIS A 96 1.58 3.19 21.11
CA HIS A 96 1.65 3.06 22.56
C HIS A 96 1.41 4.43 23.23
N PRO A 97 0.76 4.52 24.40
CA PRO A 97 0.45 5.80 25.04
C PRO A 97 1.67 6.69 25.33
N ASP A 98 2.85 6.10 25.49
CA ASP A 98 4.09 6.85 25.69
C ASP A 98 4.68 7.45 24.40
N ASN A 99 4.21 7.00 23.23
CA ASN A 99 4.70 7.41 21.91
C ASN A 99 3.63 8.14 21.07
N LEU A 100 2.38 8.19 21.54
CA LEU A 100 1.27 8.82 20.82
C LEU A 100 1.49 10.33 20.69
N ASP A 101 1.49 10.80 19.45
CA ASP A 101 1.28 12.21 19.13
C ASP A 101 -0.22 12.56 19.15
N ASP A 102 -0.57 13.81 19.48
CA ASP A 102 -1.97 14.29 19.53
C ASP A 102 -2.75 14.05 18.21
N ASP A 103 -2.06 13.97 17.08
CA ASP A 103 -2.65 13.72 15.76
C ASP A 103 -2.85 12.21 15.45
N ALA A 104 -2.17 11.32 16.18
CA ALA A 104 -2.22 9.86 16.00
C ALA A 104 -3.41 9.21 16.73
N GLU A 105 -3.96 9.89 17.75
CA GLU A 105 -5.10 9.40 18.55
C GLU A 105 -6.34 9.06 17.71
N ALA A 106 -6.58 9.82 16.64
CA ALA A 106 -7.74 9.61 15.75
C ALA A 106 -7.65 8.32 14.92
N TRP A 107 -6.46 7.73 14.79
CA TRP A 107 -6.22 6.51 13.99
C TRP A 107 -6.46 5.21 14.78
N LEU A 108 -6.52 5.31 16.11
CA LEU A 108 -6.71 4.18 17.01
C LEU A 108 -8.18 3.74 17.13
N LEU A 109 -9.10 4.67 16.91
CA LEU A 109 -10.53 4.45 17.14
C LEU A 109 -11.22 4.10 15.82
N ARG A 110 -12.08 3.07 15.85
CA ARG A 110 -12.90 2.70 14.71
C ARG A 110 -14.22 3.49 14.74
N ASP A 111 -14.51 4.19 13.65
CA ASP A 111 -15.79 4.91 13.48
C ASP A 111 -16.96 3.95 13.21
N ASP A 112 -16.69 2.75 12.68
CA ASP A 112 -17.71 1.79 12.24
C ASP A 112 -17.98 0.69 13.29
N PRO A 113 -19.26 0.40 13.60
CA PRO A 113 -19.61 -0.66 14.53
C PRO A 113 -19.27 -2.04 13.96
N VAL A 114 -18.68 -2.87 14.81
CA VAL A 114 -18.25 -4.23 14.46
C VAL A 114 -19.38 -5.24 14.74
N SER A 115 -19.71 -6.07 13.76
CA SER A 115 -20.69 -7.15 13.89
C SER A 115 -20.03 -8.48 14.30
N GLU A 116 -18.86 -8.79 13.76
CA GLU A 116 -18.16 -10.05 14.00
C GLU A 116 -16.63 -9.86 13.97
N ILE A 117 -15.91 -10.62 14.81
CA ILE A 117 -14.45 -10.62 14.91
C ILE A 117 -13.95 -12.07 14.93
N GLU A 118 -13.36 -12.49 13.83
CA GLU A 118 -12.67 -13.77 13.69
C GLU A 118 -11.16 -13.57 13.87
N THR A 119 -10.53 -14.49 14.59
CA THR A 119 -9.08 -14.45 14.84
C THR A 119 -8.53 -15.86 14.77
N GLU A 120 -7.42 -16.03 14.07
CA GLU A 120 -6.70 -17.29 13.95
C GLU A 120 -5.21 -17.05 14.21
N THR A 121 -4.58 -17.90 15.02
CA THR A 121 -3.12 -17.86 15.19
C THR A 121 -2.48 -18.63 14.04
N ALA A 122 -1.67 -17.95 13.23
CA ALA A 122 -0.94 -18.57 12.14
C ALA A 122 0.31 -19.30 12.64
N ASP A 123 0.64 -20.42 11.99
CA ASP A 123 1.90 -21.13 12.18
C ASP A 123 3.00 -20.44 11.36
N ARG A 124 3.39 -19.23 11.81
CA ARG A 124 4.42 -18.39 11.19
C ARG A 124 5.34 -17.82 12.26
N ASP A 125 6.64 -17.86 11.99
CA ASP A 125 7.65 -17.25 12.86
C ASP A 125 7.61 -15.72 12.75
N VAL A 126 7.69 -15.02 13.89
CA VAL A 126 7.84 -13.56 13.90
C VAL A 126 9.32 -13.23 13.78
N THR A 127 9.70 -12.65 12.64
CA THR A 127 11.09 -12.22 12.39
C THR A 127 11.21 -10.70 12.45
N PRO A 128 12.39 -10.14 12.79
CA PRO A 128 12.60 -8.70 12.74
C PRO A 128 12.27 -8.08 11.37
N ASP A 129 12.57 -8.80 10.29
CA ASP A 129 12.27 -8.34 8.92
C ASP A 129 10.76 -8.29 8.67
N ALA A 130 9.99 -9.29 9.11
CA ALA A 130 8.53 -9.29 9.00
C ALA A 130 7.87 -8.20 9.87
N VAL A 131 8.43 -7.88 11.03
CA VAL A 131 7.93 -6.78 11.88
C VAL A 131 8.23 -5.42 11.23
N LEU A 132 9.46 -5.23 10.71
CA LEU A 132 9.85 -4.00 10.03
C LEU A 132 9.21 -3.82 8.65
N SER A 133 8.54 -4.83 8.10
CA SER A 133 7.73 -4.67 6.89
C SER A 133 6.39 -3.97 7.17
N ALA A 134 6.00 -3.80 8.44
CA ALA A 134 4.74 -3.15 8.80
C ALA A 134 4.77 -1.65 8.47
N PRO A 135 3.78 -1.11 7.72
CA PRO A 135 3.78 0.30 7.28
C PRO A 135 3.91 1.31 8.42
N VAL A 136 3.25 1.07 9.56
CA VAL A 136 3.27 1.98 10.71
C VAL A 136 4.66 2.04 11.36
N LEU A 137 5.38 0.92 11.43
CA LEU A 137 6.73 0.89 11.98
C LEU A 137 7.75 1.51 11.02
N GLN A 138 7.55 1.35 9.71
CA GLN A 138 8.37 2.00 8.69
C GLN A 138 8.22 3.52 8.74
N ALA A 139 6.99 4.02 8.81
CA ALA A 139 6.70 5.46 8.88
C ALA A 139 7.28 6.13 10.14
N ALA A 140 7.43 5.37 11.23
CA ALA A 140 7.97 5.86 12.49
C ALA A 140 9.50 5.66 12.64
N ASP A 141 10.19 5.19 11.59
CA ASP A 141 11.64 4.94 11.59
C ASP A 141 12.10 4.07 12.79
N VAL A 142 11.30 3.05 13.18
CA VAL A 142 11.65 2.18 14.30
C VAL A 142 12.92 1.39 13.98
N GLY A 143 13.96 1.57 14.80
CA GLY A 143 15.26 0.96 14.58
C GLY A 143 15.21 -0.58 14.69
N ARG A 144 15.92 -1.26 13.78
CA ARG A 144 16.04 -2.72 13.78
C ARG A 144 16.51 -3.29 15.13
N ASP A 145 17.44 -2.62 15.80
CA ASP A 145 17.95 -3.05 17.10
C ASP A 145 16.83 -3.10 18.16
N ALA A 146 15.90 -2.13 18.15
CA ALA A 146 14.77 -2.11 19.09
C ALA A 146 13.77 -3.24 18.83
N VAL A 147 13.57 -3.63 17.57
CA VAL A 147 12.73 -4.78 17.21
C VAL A 147 13.40 -6.09 17.62
N VAL A 148 14.71 -6.22 17.40
CA VAL A 148 15.48 -7.40 17.83
C VAL A 148 15.42 -7.54 19.35
N ASP A 149 15.62 -6.45 20.09
CA ASP A 149 15.53 -6.44 21.56
C ASP A 149 14.13 -6.79 22.06
N ALA A 150 13.07 -6.34 21.38
CA ALA A 150 11.70 -6.66 21.74
C ALA A 150 11.32 -8.13 21.47
N LEU A 151 12.00 -8.81 20.55
CA LEU A 151 11.78 -10.22 20.23
C LEU A 151 12.68 -11.16 21.04
N ASP A 152 13.79 -10.68 21.60
CA ASP A 152 14.79 -11.53 22.26
C ASP A 152 14.25 -12.13 23.56
N GLY A 153 14.16 -13.46 23.59
CA GLY A 153 13.70 -14.21 24.77
C GLY A 153 12.19 -14.18 25.03
N GLU A 154 11.42 -13.48 24.19
CA GLU A 154 9.97 -13.36 24.33
C GLU A 154 9.21 -14.37 23.47
N ARG A 155 7.95 -14.64 23.84
CA ARG A 155 7.06 -15.46 23.00
C ARG A 155 6.42 -14.59 21.96
N THR A 156 6.35 -15.11 20.74
CA THR A 156 5.82 -14.38 19.59
C THR A 156 4.75 -15.20 18.88
N ALA A 157 3.78 -14.53 18.29
CA ALA A 157 2.81 -15.18 17.41
C ALA A 157 2.31 -14.22 16.34
N VAL A 158 2.00 -14.76 15.16
CA VAL A 158 1.25 -14.05 14.13
C VAL A 158 -0.23 -14.39 14.29
N VAL A 159 -1.08 -13.37 14.30
CA VAL A 159 -2.53 -13.52 14.39
C VAL A 159 -3.17 -12.89 13.17
N ASP A 160 -3.94 -13.69 12.44
CA ASP A 160 -4.81 -13.23 11.36
C ASP A 160 -6.16 -12.81 11.93
N VAL A 161 -6.64 -11.65 11.51
CA VAL A 161 -7.85 -11.00 12.03
C VAL A 161 -8.77 -10.66 10.87
N THR A 162 -10.02 -11.12 10.95
CA THR A 162 -11.08 -10.76 10.01
C THR A 162 -12.19 -10.04 10.78
N ILE A 163 -12.52 -8.83 10.35
CA ILE A 163 -13.53 -7.96 10.95
C ILE A 163 -14.67 -7.81 9.97
N THR A 164 -15.90 -8.12 10.40
CA THR A 164 -17.12 -7.87 9.62
C THR A 164 -17.91 -6.74 10.26
N ASP A 165 -18.22 -5.69 9.49
CA ASP A 165 -19.05 -4.58 9.95
C ASP A 165 -20.57 -4.87 9.86
N GLU A 166 -21.41 -3.97 10.36
CA GLU A 166 -22.88 -4.12 10.27
C GLU A 166 -23.44 -4.10 8.83
N SER A 167 -22.66 -3.62 7.86
CA SER A 167 -23.02 -3.64 6.43
C SER A 167 -22.72 -4.99 5.77
N GLY A 168 -21.91 -5.82 6.42
CA GLY A 168 -21.40 -7.09 5.92
C GLY A 168 -20.11 -6.95 5.11
N ALA A 169 -19.44 -5.80 5.13
CA ALA A 169 -18.12 -5.64 4.55
C ALA A 169 -17.06 -6.23 5.50
N THR A 170 -16.08 -6.90 4.94
CA THR A 170 -14.98 -7.55 5.68
C THR A 170 -13.68 -6.77 5.53
N THR A 171 -12.87 -6.73 6.58
CA THR A 171 -11.51 -6.19 6.59
C THR A 171 -10.59 -7.20 7.23
N GLU A 172 -9.47 -7.52 6.58
CA GLU A 172 -8.55 -8.57 7.00
C GLU A 172 -7.13 -8.00 7.19
N PHE A 173 -6.43 -8.43 8.23
CA PHE A 173 -5.03 -8.10 8.44
C PHE A 173 -4.33 -9.12 9.35
N SER A 174 -3.02 -9.25 9.20
CA SER A 174 -2.16 -10.03 10.11
C SER A 174 -1.44 -9.10 11.10
N ALA A 175 -1.29 -9.53 12.34
CA ALA A 175 -0.54 -8.80 13.37
C ALA A 175 0.53 -9.67 14.03
N ALA A 176 1.72 -9.12 14.23
CA ALA A 176 2.74 -9.69 15.09
C ALA A 176 2.42 -9.32 16.54
N THR A 177 2.34 -10.33 17.38
CA THR A 177 2.21 -10.19 18.82
C THR A 177 3.47 -10.70 19.51
N VAL A 178 3.81 -10.06 20.61
CA VAL A 178 4.94 -10.43 21.45
C VAL A 178 4.52 -10.37 22.91
N THR A 179 5.13 -11.18 23.76
CA THR A 179 4.97 -11.02 25.20
C THR A 179 5.83 -9.88 25.70
N ALA A 180 5.26 -9.01 26.53
CA ALA A 180 5.97 -7.99 27.28
C ALA A 180 5.39 -7.98 28.71
N ASP A 181 6.27 -8.02 29.71
CA ASP A 181 5.89 -8.07 31.12
C ASP A 181 4.91 -9.22 31.50
N GLY A 182 4.93 -10.32 30.74
CA GLY A 182 4.07 -11.47 30.95
C GLY A 182 2.66 -11.35 30.35
N GLU A 183 2.38 -10.29 29.59
CA GLU A 183 1.13 -10.08 28.86
C GLU A 183 1.42 -10.04 27.35
N TRP A 184 0.42 -10.37 26.53
CA TRP A 184 0.54 -10.26 25.07
C TRP A 184 0.26 -8.84 24.62
N SER A 185 1.15 -8.29 23.79
CA SER A 185 1.03 -6.96 23.20
C SER A 185 1.20 -7.03 21.68
N ILE A 186 0.58 -6.08 20.98
CA ILE A 186 0.68 -5.90 19.53
C ILE A 186 2.01 -5.21 19.23
N LEU A 187 2.92 -5.93 18.57
CA LEU A 187 4.21 -5.41 18.15
C LEU A 187 4.14 -4.71 16.80
N ALA A 188 3.34 -5.26 15.88
CA ALA A 188 3.11 -4.68 14.55
C ALA A 188 1.80 -5.18 13.95
N GLN A 189 1.20 -4.37 13.08
CA GLN A 189 0.00 -4.72 12.30
C GLN A 189 0.33 -4.69 10.81
N ALA A 190 -0.46 -5.42 10.01
CA ALA A 190 -0.25 -5.61 8.59
C ALA A 190 1.14 -6.19 8.24
N ILE A 191 1.60 -7.18 9.03
CA ILE A 191 2.84 -7.90 8.76
C ILE A 191 2.62 -8.99 7.71
N GLY A 192 3.57 -9.19 6.79
CA GLY A 192 3.47 -10.27 5.80
C GLY A 192 2.38 -10.07 4.72
N ALA A 193 1.96 -8.83 4.47
CA ALA A 193 1.25 -8.44 3.25
C ALA A 193 2.21 -8.31 2.04
N SER A 194 3.48 -8.66 2.20
CA SER A 194 4.43 -8.81 1.09
C SER A 194 4.33 -10.24 0.55
N ASP A 195 3.71 -10.34 -0.63
CA ASP A 195 3.85 -11.38 -1.64
C ASP A 195 4.30 -12.78 -1.19
N GLY A 196 3.33 -13.69 -1.12
CA GLY A 196 3.58 -15.09 -1.46
C GLY A 196 3.93 -16.02 -0.31
N ASP A 197 2.99 -16.29 0.59
CA ASP A 197 2.90 -17.59 1.29
C ASP A 197 1.46 -17.81 1.82
N SER A 198 0.47 -17.69 0.92
CA SER A 198 -0.88 -18.20 1.14
C SER A 198 -0.98 -19.64 0.64
N GLU A 199 -0.39 -20.60 1.38
CA GLU A 199 -0.74 -22.01 1.21
C GLU A 199 -2.02 -22.32 1.99
N SER A 200 -3.19 -21.93 1.47
CA SER A 200 -4.46 -22.64 1.68
C SER A 200 -5.57 -22.14 0.74
N SER A 201 -5.72 -22.86 -0.36
CA SER A 201 -6.99 -23.33 -0.93
C SER A 201 -8.22 -22.43 -0.74
N ASP A 202 -8.36 -21.42 -1.59
CA ASP A 202 -9.59 -21.22 -2.33
C ASP A 202 -9.23 -20.58 -3.66
N GLU A 203 -10.01 -20.88 -4.69
CA GLU A 203 -9.88 -20.29 -6.02
C GLU A 203 -10.18 -18.79 -5.91
N SER A 204 -9.21 -17.98 -5.49
CA SER A 204 -9.22 -16.56 -5.82
C SER A 204 -9.07 -16.49 -7.34
N ASP A 205 -10.20 -16.32 -8.02
CA ASP A 205 -10.29 -15.71 -9.35
C ASP A 205 -9.73 -14.26 -9.30
N GLU A 206 -8.53 -14.05 -8.74
CA GLU A 206 -7.73 -12.90 -9.10
C GLU A 206 -7.24 -13.21 -10.52
N PRO A 207 -7.73 -12.49 -11.54
CA PRO A 207 -7.28 -12.73 -12.89
C PRO A 207 -5.76 -12.54 -12.87
N ALA A 208 -5.04 -13.52 -13.41
CA ALA A 208 -3.60 -13.40 -13.62
C ALA A 208 -3.30 -12.00 -14.18
N PRO A 209 -2.20 -11.35 -13.74
CA PRO A 209 -1.86 -10.03 -14.25
C PRO A 209 -1.90 -10.08 -15.77
N PHE A 210 -2.67 -9.18 -16.37
CA PHE A 210 -2.86 -9.18 -17.82
C PHE A 210 -1.53 -8.74 -18.42
N GLU A 211 -0.64 -9.66 -18.83
CA GLU A 211 0.73 -9.35 -19.28
C GLU A 211 0.77 -9.03 -20.79
N ALA A 212 0.36 -7.81 -21.16
CA ALA A 212 0.39 -7.34 -22.54
C ALA A 212 1.32 -6.13 -22.71
N ARG A 213 2.49 -6.34 -23.30
CA ARG A 213 3.38 -5.26 -23.80
C ARG A 213 3.16 -5.11 -25.30
N VAL A 214 2.49 -4.03 -25.71
CA VAL A 214 2.04 -3.89 -27.11
C VAL A 214 2.41 -2.55 -27.73
N VAL A 215 2.08 -1.44 -27.06
CA VAL A 215 2.26 -0.08 -27.61
C VAL A 215 3.64 0.46 -27.23
N ASP A 216 4.29 1.10 -28.19
CA ASP A 216 5.56 1.85 -28.00
C ASP A 216 5.28 3.36 -27.96
N GLU A 217 4.59 3.88 -28.97
CA GLU A 217 4.26 5.32 -29.08
C GLU A 217 2.98 5.51 -29.90
N VAL A 218 2.20 6.56 -29.60
CA VAL A 218 1.15 7.06 -30.48
C VAL A 218 1.55 8.43 -31.05
N ALA A 219 1.83 8.48 -32.35
CA ALA A 219 2.20 9.71 -33.04
C ALA A 219 0.97 10.35 -33.72
N PHE A 220 0.60 11.56 -33.29
CA PHE A 220 -0.47 12.35 -33.90
C PHE A 220 0.03 13.25 -35.04
N PHE A 221 -0.70 13.23 -36.16
CA PHE A 221 -0.49 14.09 -37.32
C PHE A 221 -1.73 14.98 -37.51
N PRO A 222 -1.86 16.08 -36.74
CA PRO A 222 -3.09 16.88 -36.72
C PRO A 222 -3.38 17.58 -38.05
N ASP A 223 -2.36 17.90 -38.84
CA ASP A 223 -2.53 18.45 -40.19
C ASP A 223 -3.15 17.43 -41.18
N GLU A 224 -3.13 16.14 -40.83
CA GLU A 224 -3.61 15.03 -41.66
C GLU A 224 -4.77 14.25 -41.04
N ASP A 225 -5.27 14.68 -39.87
CA ASP A 225 -6.30 13.98 -39.07
C ASP A 225 -6.00 12.47 -38.93
N ARG A 226 -4.76 12.16 -38.56
CA ARG A 226 -4.23 10.79 -38.52
C ARG A 226 -3.46 10.52 -37.22
N ALA A 227 -3.66 9.35 -36.63
CA ALA A 227 -2.77 8.78 -35.63
C ALA A 227 -1.99 7.61 -36.22
N ARG A 228 -0.74 7.45 -35.78
CA ARG A 228 0.03 6.23 -35.99
C ARG A 228 0.36 5.61 -34.64
N VAL A 229 -0.20 4.43 -34.39
CA VAL A 229 0.10 3.61 -33.21
C VAL A 229 1.27 2.71 -33.55
N HIS A 230 2.42 2.94 -32.93
CA HIS A 230 3.62 2.12 -33.05
C HIS A 230 3.60 0.98 -32.05
N PHE A 231 4.00 -0.21 -32.50
CA PHE A 231 4.11 -1.38 -31.64
C PHE A 231 5.57 -1.66 -31.27
N VAL A 232 5.78 -2.21 -30.09
CA VAL A 232 7.10 -2.71 -29.68
C VAL A 232 7.60 -3.81 -30.62
N ASP A 233 8.91 -4.08 -30.63
CA ASP A 233 9.52 -5.08 -31.52
C ASP A 233 9.02 -6.52 -31.29
N SER A 234 8.50 -6.83 -30.10
CA SER A 234 8.01 -8.16 -29.73
C SER A 234 6.77 -8.03 -28.85
N PRO A 235 5.60 -7.74 -29.45
CA PRO A 235 4.38 -7.51 -28.70
C PRO A 235 3.87 -8.81 -28.07
N ALA A 236 3.68 -8.78 -26.75
CA ALA A 236 3.17 -9.91 -25.97
C ALA A 236 1.63 -9.93 -26.02
N ALA A 237 1.07 -10.30 -27.17
CA ALA A 237 -0.38 -10.45 -27.34
C ALA A 237 -0.73 -11.44 -28.46
N ASP A 238 -1.82 -12.18 -28.30
CA ASP A 238 -2.41 -13.00 -29.36
C ASP A 238 -2.99 -12.13 -30.47
N SER A 239 -3.61 -11.02 -30.08
CA SER A 239 -4.14 -10.04 -31.03
C SER A 239 -4.15 -8.63 -30.47
N VAL A 240 -4.08 -7.65 -31.36
CA VAL A 240 -4.15 -6.23 -31.03
C VAL A 240 -5.19 -5.55 -31.90
N THR A 241 -5.95 -4.62 -31.32
CA THR A 241 -6.85 -3.72 -32.03
C THR A 241 -6.59 -2.29 -31.58
N ALA A 242 -6.36 -1.39 -32.53
CA ALA A 242 -6.38 0.06 -32.28
C ALA A 242 -7.61 0.66 -32.97
N ALA A 243 -8.34 1.51 -32.25
CA ALA A 243 -9.54 2.16 -32.71
C ALA A 243 -9.54 3.65 -32.37
N ALA A 244 -10.16 4.42 -33.24
CA ALA A 244 -10.56 5.81 -33.02
C ALA A 244 -12.08 5.82 -32.82
N GLU A 245 -12.54 6.17 -31.63
CA GLU A 245 -13.93 6.01 -31.21
C GLU A 245 -14.91 6.83 -32.07
N ASN A 246 -14.61 8.11 -32.32
CA ASN A 246 -15.51 9.03 -33.00
C ASN A 246 -15.41 8.93 -34.54
N ALA A 247 -14.20 8.76 -35.08
CA ALA A 247 -14.02 8.55 -36.52
C ALA A 247 -14.44 7.15 -37.01
N PHE A 248 -14.78 6.22 -36.10
CA PHE A 248 -15.07 4.82 -36.39
C PHE A 248 -13.95 4.13 -37.19
N SER A 249 -12.71 4.57 -37.01
CA SER A 249 -11.54 4.02 -37.70
C SER A 249 -10.94 2.92 -36.82
N SER A 250 -10.75 1.72 -37.36
CA SER A 250 -10.14 0.64 -36.60
C SER A 250 -9.23 -0.25 -37.45
N ARG A 251 -8.24 -0.82 -36.76
CA ARG A 251 -7.25 -1.76 -37.30
C ARG A 251 -7.02 -2.84 -36.27
N SER A 252 -6.92 -4.07 -36.74
CA SER A 252 -6.61 -5.21 -35.89
C SER A 252 -5.69 -6.20 -36.58
N SER A 253 -4.95 -6.95 -35.78
CA SER A 253 -4.05 -8.02 -36.22
C SER A 253 -4.04 -9.14 -35.20
N SER A 254 -4.13 -10.38 -35.68
CA SER A 254 -3.92 -11.60 -34.89
C SER A 254 -2.49 -12.12 -34.96
N THR A 255 -1.57 -11.33 -35.54
CA THR A 255 -0.13 -11.62 -35.64
C THR A 255 0.64 -10.31 -35.38
N PRO A 256 0.54 -9.73 -34.18
CA PRO A 256 1.11 -8.41 -33.87
C PRO A 256 2.64 -8.37 -34.07
N GLU A 257 3.34 -9.49 -33.87
CA GLU A 257 4.79 -9.64 -34.15
C GLU A 257 5.23 -9.36 -35.61
N THR A 258 4.28 -9.31 -36.55
CA THR A 258 4.57 -9.11 -37.98
C THR A 258 4.35 -7.68 -38.46
N ILE A 259 3.84 -6.81 -37.59
CA ILE A 259 3.47 -5.43 -37.91
C ILE A 259 4.19 -4.47 -36.98
N THR A 260 4.54 -3.30 -37.50
CA THR A 260 5.28 -2.28 -36.74
C THR A 260 4.38 -1.11 -36.31
N TYR A 261 3.24 -0.92 -36.99
CA TYR A 261 2.32 0.16 -36.66
C TYR A 261 0.91 -0.05 -37.27
N PHE A 262 -0.06 0.70 -36.74
CA PHE A 262 -1.34 0.98 -37.39
C PHE A 262 -1.50 2.47 -37.70
N ASP A 263 -2.03 2.78 -38.88
CA ASP A 263 -2.51 4.12 -39.21
C ASP A 263 -4.04 4.17 -39.00
N LEU A 264 -4.48 5.13 -38.19
CA LEU A 264 -5.88 5.44 -37.89
C LEU A 264 -6.24 6.82 -38.42
N SER A 265 -7.47 6.96 -38.90
CA SER A 265 -8.05 8.27 -39.21
C SER A 265 -8.78 8.76 -37.97
N LEU A 266 -8.67 10.06 -37.68
CA LEU A 266 -9.22 10.69 -36.49
C LEU A 266 -10.28 11.71 -36.86
N ASP A 267 -11.17 12.02 -35.92
CA ASP A 267 -12.09 13.14 -36.03
C ASP A 267 -11.40 14.43 -35.54
N PRO A 268 -11.24 15.47 -36.38
CA PRO A 268 -10.68 16.75 -35.96
C PRO A 268 -11.48 17.47 -34.87
N GLU A 269 -12.76 17.14 -34.68
CA GLU A 269 -13.59 17.71 -33.62
C GLU A 269 -13.33 17.06 -32.24
N GLY A 270 -12.56 15.96 -32.20
CA GLY A 270 -12.22 15.24 -30.99
C GLY A 270 -12.34 13.73 -31.20
N ASP A 271 -11.30 12.97 -30.85
CA ASP A 271 -11.28 11.51 -30.93
C ASP A 271 -10.47 10.90 -29.79
N GLU A 272 -10.66 9.62 -29.53
CA GLU A 272 -9.87 8.85 -28.58
C GLU A 272 -9.22 7.67 -29.30
N VAL A 273 -7.90 7.55 -29.18
CA VAL A 273 -7.17 6.37 -29.63
C VAL A 273 -7.15 5.35 -28.50
N LEU A 274 -7.95 4.30 -28.66
CA LEU A 274 -8.01 3.17 -27.76
C LEU A 274 -7.28 1.98 -28.37
N VAL A 275 -6.27 1.47 -27.66
CA VAL A 275 -5.60 0.20 -28.01
C VAL A 275 -6.02 -0.87 -27.03
N THR A 276 -6.51 -1.97 -27.58
CA THR A 276 -6.87 -3.19 -26.83
C THR A 276 -5.97 -4.32 -27.27
N ALA A 277 -5.56 -5.14 -26.31
CA ALA A 277 -4.81 -6.36 -26.54
C ALA A 277 -5.63 -7.57 -26.10
N THR A 278 -5.38 -8.72 -26.72
CA THR A 278 -5.90 -10.01 -26.30
C THR A 278 -4.73 -10.90 -25.90
N VAL A 279 -4.77 -11.47 -24.70
CA VAL A 279 -3.80 -12.45 -24.18
C VAL A 279 -4.58 -13.62 -23.60
N ASP A 280 -4.28 -14.84 -24.04
CA ASP A 280 -4.91 -16.09 -23.59
C ASP A 280 -6.45 -16.07 -23.64
N GLY A 281 -7.01 -15.33 -24.61
CA GLY A 281 -8.44 -15.19 -24.83
C GLY A 281 -9.13 -14.10 -23.99
N GLU A 282 -8.41 -13.45 -23.08
CA GLU A 282 -8.87 -12.24 -22.38
C GLU A 282 -8.53 -10.99 -23.19
N THR A 283 -9.43 -10.00 -23.25
CA THR A 283 -9.19 -8.74 -23.98
C THR A 283 -9.36 -7.54 -23.05
N ARG A 284 -8.34 -6.68 -22.99
CA ARG A 284 -8.32 -5.48 -22.15
C ARG A 284 -7.75 -4.25 -22.87
N PRO A 285 -8.15 -3.03 -22.48
CA PRO A 285 -7.47 -1.81 -22.91
C PRO A 285 -6.05 -1.77 -22.33
N VAL A 286 -5.08 -1.41 -23.16
CA VAL A 286 -3.64 -1.32 -22.78
C VAL A 286 -3.04 0.04 -23.06
N HIS A 287 -3.73 0.88 -23.85
CA HIS A 287 -3.36 2.27 -24.09
C HIS A 287 -4.61 3.08 -24.41
N ARG A 288 -4.69 4.29 -23.87
CA ARG A 288 -5.75 5.26 -24.18
C ARG A 288 -5.15 6.66 -24.24
N GLU A 289 -5.43 7.39 -25.31
CA GLU A 289 -4.93 8.75 -25.50
C GLU A 289 -5.88 9.63 -26.33
N GLN A 290 -6.00 10.91 -25.94
CA GLN A 290 -6.94 11.86 -26.53
C GLN A 290 -6.37 12.64 -27.73
N TYR A 291 -7.25 12.94 -28.69
CA TYR A 291 -7.01 13.79 -29.84
C TYR A 291 -8.11 14.87 -29.94
N PRO A 292 -7.81 16.11 -30.35
CA PRO A 292 -6.50 16.63 -30.75
C PRO A 292 -5.55 16.86 -29.56
N PRO A 293 -4.22 16.92 -29.78
CA PRO A 293 -3.26 17.16 -28.70
C PRO A 293 -3.41 18.50 -27.98
N SER A 294 -4.21 19.43 -28.51
CA SER A 294 -4.55 20.68 -27.82
C SER A 294 -5.57 20.48 -26.69
N ASP A 295 -6.35 19.40 -26.76
CA ASP A 295 -7.46 19.17 -25.84
C ASP A 295 -7.08 18.13 -24.77
N ARG A 296 -5.86 17.55 -24.87
CA ARG A 296 -5.35 16.56 -23.93
C ARG A 296 -5.07 17.18 -22.56
N ALA A 297 -5.49 16.49 -21.50
CA ALA A 297 -5.10 16.85 -20.13
C ALA A 297 -3.68 16.39 -19.80
N VAL A 298 -3.30 15.20 -20.28
CA VAL A 298 -1.99 14.56 -20.02
C VAL A 298 -1.02 14.94 -21.14
N ASP A 299 0.12 15.51 -20.77
CA ASP A 299 1.18 15.89 -21.69
C ASP A 299 2.11 14.72 -21.99
N GLU A 300 2.60 14.08 -20.93
CA GLU A 300 3.56 12.97 -20.97
C GLU A 300 3.49 12.16 -19.66
N VAL A 301 3.74 10.85 -19.73
CA VAL A 301 4.00 9.99 -18.58
C VAL A 301 5.47 9.57 -18.61
N ILE A 302 6.21 9.92 -17.56
CA ILE A 302 7.63 9.63 -17.43
C ILE A 302 7.82 8.58 -16.35
N PHE A 303 8.32 7.42 -16.73
CA PHE A 303 8.69 6.35 -15.80
C PHE A 303 10.15 6.49 -15.36
N ASP A 304 10.39 6.41 -14.05
CA ASP A 304 11.73 6.49 -13.46
C ASP A 304 12.01 5.26 -12.59
N GLU A 305 12.88 4.38 -13.08
CA GLU A 305 13.34 3.15 -12.43
C GLU A 305 14.47 3.40 -11.41
N GLN A 306 14.98 4.63 -11.33
CA GLN A 306 16.02 5.04 -10.38
C GLN A 306 15.54 6.24 -9.58
N SER A 307 14.32 6.13 -9.06
CA SER A 307 13.82 7.14 -8.16
C SER A 307 14.79 7.23 -6.96
N ASP A 308 15.34 8.42 -6.69
CA ASP A 308 16.11 8.70 -5.46
C ASP A 308 15.22 8.55 -4.19
N ASN A 309 13.96 8.15 -4.38
CA ASN A 309 12.96 7.96 -3.36
C ASN A 309 13.05 6.52 -2.85
N ALA A 310 13.60 6.34 -1.65
CA ALA A 310 13.76 5.03 -1.02
C ALA A 310 12.44 4.27 -0.77
N LEU A 311 11.30 4.91 -1.03
CA LEU A 311 9.95 4.36 -0.88
C LEU A 311 9.46 3.58 -2.10
N PHE A 312 10.07 3.76 -3.29
CA PHE A 312 9.58 3.19 -4.54
C PHE A 312 10.71 2.65 -5.42
N ASP A 313 10.59 1.40 -5.87
CA ASP A 313 11.50 0.79 -6.85
C ASP A 313 11.37 1.45 -8.23
N ALA A 314 10.17 1.91 -8.56
CA ALA A 314 9.89 2.72 -9.74
C ALA A 314 8.79 3.75 -9.45
N THR A 315 8.82 4.88 -10.16
CA THR A 315 7.77 5.90 -10.09
C THR A 315 7.30 6.30 -11.47
N ALA A 316 6.04 6.71 -11.58
CA ALA A 316 5.50 7.38 -12.75
C ALA A 316 5.19 8.84 -12.42
N ARG A 317 5.79 9.75 -13.18
CA ARG A 317 5.48 11.17 -13.16
C ARG A 317 4.60 11.50 -14.35
N VAL A 318 3.36 11.86 -14.08
CA VAL A 318 2.39 12.33 -15.09
C VAL A 318 2.49 13.85 -15.16
N GLU A 319 2.86 14.39 -16.32
CA GLU A 319 2.87 15.82 -16.59
C GLU A 319 1.53 16.23 -17.25
N PHE A 320 0.98 17.36 -16.82
CA PHE A 320 -0.30 17.87 -17.34
C PHE A 320 -0.09 19.11 -18.18
N THR A 321 -0.93 19.27 -19.21
CA THR A 321 -0.89 20.44 -20.12
C THR A 321 -1.29 21.74 -19.42
N GLY A 322 -2.09 21.64 -18.35
CA GLY A 322 -2.68 22.78 -17.64
C GLY A 322 -3.97 23.28 -18.27
N GLU A 323 -4.48 22.61 -19.31
CA GLU A 323 -5.75 22.95 -19.96
C GLU A 323 -6.95 22.17 -19.38
N GLN A 324 -6.70 21.20 -18.50
CA GLN A 324 -7.75 20.42 -17.87
C GLN A 324 -8.66 21.27 -16.97
N THR A 325 -9.97 21.12 -17.16
CA THR A 325 -11.01 21.78 -16.35
C THR A 325 -11.87 20.73 -15.69
N GLY A 326 -11.96 20.75 -14.37
CA GLY A 326 -12.75 19.80 -13.58
C GLY A 326 -12.56 20.03 -12.09
N ASP A 327 -13.33 19.30 -11.29
CA ASP A 327 -13.29 19.40 -9.84
C ASP A 327 -12.06 18.70 -9.27
N ARG A 328 -11.69 17.53 -9.81
CA ARG A 328 -10.55 16.72 -9.36
C ARG A 328 -9.88 16.03 -10.55
N ILE A 329 -8.56 15.93 -10.53
CA ILE A 329 -7.81 15.01 -11.40
C ILE A 329 -7.00 14.08 -10.51
N ALA A 330 -6.99 12.80 -10.85
CA ALA A 330 -6.30 11.74 -10.11
C ALA A 330 -5.46 10.88 -11.05
N VAL A 331 -4.36 10.37 -10.51
CA VAL A 331 -3.46 9.40 -11.12
C VAL A 331 -3.41 8.21 -10.18
N GLU A 332 -3.66 7.02 -10.70
CA GLU A 332 -3.66 5.76 -9.95
C GLU A 332 -2.74 4.74 -10.62
N SER A 333 -2.09 3.92 -9.80
CA SER A 333 -1.36 2.71 -10.20
C SER A 333 -2.22 1.47 -9.95
N THR A 334 -2.45 0.65 -10.97
CA THR A 334 -3.47 -0.44 -10.90
C THR A 334 -3.16 -1.63 -10.00
N VAL A 335 -1.89 -2.05 -9.92
CA VAL A 335 -1.37 -3.20 -9.20
C VAL A 335 -0.87 -2.74 -7.84
N ARG A 336 0.00 -1.72 -7.80
CA ARG A 336 0.50 -1.17 -6.54
C ARG A 336 -0.57 -0.45 -5.73
N GLY A 337 -1.58 0.11 -6.40
CA GLY A 337 -2.69 0.83 -5.75
C GLY A 337 -2.34 2.23 -5.24
N ASP A 338 -1.21 2.82 -5.65
CA ASP A 338 -0.85 4.18 -5.26
C ASP A 338 -1.70 5.22 -6.01
N GLU A 339 -2.17 6.25 -5.30
CA GLU A 339 -3.03 7.31 -5.86
C GLU A 339 -2.50 8.70 -5.49
N ALA A 340 -2.39 9.57 -6.48
CA ALA A 340 -2.15 10.99 -6.30
C ALA A 340 -3.28 11.80 -6.95
N SER A 341 -3.76 12.85 -6.29
CA SER A 341 -4.83 13.69 -6.85
C SER A 341 -4.74 15.15 -6.43
N ILE A 342 -5.38 16.02 -7.19
CA ILE A 342 -5.42 17.46 -6.91
C ILE A 342 -6.77 18.09 -7.28
N GLU A 343 -7.17 19.06 -6.46
CA GLU A 343 -8.42 19.80 -6.58
C GLU A 343 -8.15 21.33 -6.44
N PRO A 344 -8.69 22.18 -7.33
CA PRO A 344 -9.30 21.85 -8.63
C PRO A 344 -8.31 21.23 -9.62
N ALA A 345 -8.84 20.47 -10.59
CA ALA A 345 -8.03 19.78 -11.62
C ALA A 345 -7.08 20.74 -12.38
N GLY A 346 -7.51 21.97 -12.63
CA GLY A 346 -6.72 22.99 -13.33
C GLY A 346 -5.47 23.48 -12.57
N ASN A 347 -5.25 23.05 -11.32
CA ASN A 347 -4.00 23.30 -10.60
C ASN A 347 -2.93 22.24 -10.84
N ALA A 348 -3.27 21.11 -11.47
CA ALA A 348 -2.32 20.04 -11.73
C ALA A 348 -1.28 20.50 -12.75
N THR A 349 0.00 20.39 -12.38
CA THR A 349 1.13 20.57 -13.29
C THR A 349 1.85 19.25 -13.49
N HIS A 350 1.98 18.47 -12.42
CA HIS A 350 2.39 17.08 -12.45
C HIS A 350 1.82 16.36 -11.23
N LEU A 351 1.69 15.05 -11.31
CA LEU A 351 1.43 14.14 -10.20
C LEU A 351 2.41 12.96 -10.30
N THR A 352 2.78 12.39 -9.17
CA THR A 352 3.71 11.26 -9.12
C THR A 352 3.11 10.16 -8.29
N VAL A 353 3.15 8.93 -8.81
CA VAL A 353 2.74 7.72 -8.11
C VAL A 353 3.88 6.70 -8.16
N GLY A 354 4.00 5.87 -7.15
CA GLY A 354 4.80 4.65 -7.18
C GLY A 354 4.17 3.64 -8.13
N VAL A 355 5.00 2.93 -8.90
CA VAL A 355 4.53 1.87 -9.81
C VAL A 355 5.27 0.57 -9.56
N ASP A 356 4.57 -0.53 -9.80
CA ASP A 356 5.12 -1.88 -9.83
C ASP A 356 5.75 -2.17 -11.22
N PRO A 357 7.08 -2.40 -11.29
CA PRO A 357 7.74 -2.65 -12.55
C PRO A 357 7.30 -3.95 -13.26
N GLU A 358 6.65 -4.87 -12.54
CA GLU A 358 6.18 -6.17 -13.04
C GLU A 358 4.79 -6.12 -13.69
N GLY A 359 4.18 -4.93 -13.82
CA GLY A 359 3.00 -4.83 -14.67
C GLY A 359 2.09 -3.65 -14.46
N ASP A 360 2.50 -2.61 -13.72
CA ASP A 360 1.59 -1.53 -13.40
C ASP A 360 1.11 -0.73 -14.62
N GLU A 361 -0.15 -0.31 -14.55
CA GLU A 361 -0.73 0.67 -15.45
C GLU A 361 -1.01 1.95 -14.68
N VAL A 362 -0.62 3.07 -15.27
CA VAL A 362 -0.93 4.41 -14.80
C VAL A 362 -2.22 4.84 -15.46
N VAL A 363 -3.24 5.08 -14.63
CA VAL A 363 -4.57 5.50 -15.05
C VAL A 363 -4.80 6.92 -14.58
N VAL A 364 -5.16 7.81 -15.51
CA VAL A 364 -5.48 9.20 -15.21
C VAL A 364 -6.97 9.41 -15.35
N THR A 365 -7.61 9.91 -14.29
CA THR A 365 -9.05 10.20 -14.28
C THR A 365 -9.34 11.66 -13.97
N LEU A 366 -10.40 12.21 -14.58
CA LEU A 366 -10.91 13.54 -14.33
C LEU A 366 -12.35 13.45 -13.85
N THR A 367 -12.64 14.13 -12.74
CA THR A 367 -13.97 14.23 -12.16
C THR A 367 -14.54 15.63 -12.38
N GLU A 368 -15.74 15.70 -12.95
CA GLU A 368 -16.55 16.92 -13.05
C GLU A 368 -17.96 16.64 -12.48
N GLY A 369 -18.31 17.30 -11.39
CA GLY A 369 -19.53 17.03 -10.63
C GLY A 369 -19.55 15.62 -10.05
N ASP A 370 -20.52 14.82 -10.50
CA ASP A 370 -20.68 13.42 -10.09
C ASP A 370 -20.14 12.43 -11.15
N GLU A 371 -19.56 12.93 -12.24
CA GLU A 371 -19.07 12.13 -13.37
C GLU A 371 -17.54 12.01 -13.29
N THR A 372 -17.00 10.83 -13.57
CA THR A 372 -15.56 10.57 -13.64
C THR A 372 -15.24 9.86 -14.94
N GLU A 373 -14.25 10.38 -15.65
CA GLU A 373 -13.81 9.90 -16.96
C GLU A 373 -12.33 9.52 -16.91
N GLU A 374 -11.96 8.41 -17.54
CA GLU A 374 -10.56 8.02 -17.76
C GLU A 374 -10.03 8.77 -18.97
N LEU A 375 -9.02 9.62 -18.75
CA LEU A 375 -8.43 10.44 -19.80
C LEU A 375 -7.22 9.80 -20.46
N HIS A 376 -6.47 8.98 -19.71
CA HIS A 376 -5.24 8.35 -20.15
C HIS A 376 -5.04 7.03 -19.44
N ARG A 377 -4.49 6.06 -20.16
CA ARG A 377 -4.01 4.79 -19.60
C ARG A 377 -2.73 4.43 -20.30
N GLU A 378 -1.68 4.19 -19.54
CA GLU A 378 -0.38 3.78 -20.06
C GLU A 378 0.30 2.81 -19.10
N ARG A 379 0.90 1.76 -19.68
CA ARG A 379 1.54 0.72 -18.90
C ARG A 379 3.03 0.98 -18.73
N TYR A 380 3.53 0.70 -17.54
CA TYR A 380 4.97 0.69 -17.27
C TYR A 380 5.66 -0.44 -18.05
N TYR A 381 6.74 -0.09 -18.73
CA TYR A 381 7.61 -1.05 -19.40
C TYR A 381 9.08 -0.75 -19.06
N ALA A 382 9.73 -1.68 -18.36
CA ALA A 382 11.19 -1.70 -18.23
C ALA A 382 11.89 -2.11 -19.54
#